data_AF-A0A5B6VI31-F1
#
_entry.id   AF-A0A5B6VI31-F1
#
_cell.length_a   1.000
_cell.length_b   1.000
_cell.length_c   1.000
_cell.angle_alpha   90.00
_cell.angle_beta   90.00
_cell.angle_gamma   90.00
#
_symmetry.space_group_name_H-M   'P 1'
#
loop_
_entity.id
_entity.type
_entity.pdbx_description
1 polymer ?
#
loop_
_entity_poly.entity_id
_entity_poly.type
_entity_poly.pdbx_seq_one_letter_code
_entity_poly.pdbx_strand_id
1 'polypeptide(L)'
;MLEAFRWHDRVHIIDLDIMQGLQWSALFHTLATRTEGPPFVTITGLGSSMKLLVETGNQLSNNARQFGIPFDFHPITKKFGEIDIETIQLQRGEAVAIHWLQHSEIKNVLAIGGPARTRDDKFEHNWRSELARNRKFQLMPISSNTMAATELMLKHVLACLVGDDGTLRLGWKETCLFTASAWTMTTLPDGSGWSG
;
A
#
# COMPACT_ATOMS: atom_id res chain seq x y z
N MET A 1 5.49 -0.26 6.83
CA MET A 1 4.13 -0.14 7.42
C MET A 1 4.12 -0.53 8.90
N LEU A 2 4.51 -1.75 9.28
CA LEU A 2 4.54 -2.19 10.69
C LEU A 2 5.32 -1.24 11.62
N GLU A 3 6.49 -0.78 11.18
CA GLU A 3 7.31 0.17 11.95
C GLU A 3 6.58 1.50 12.20
N ALA A 4 5.82 1.99 11.22
CA ALA A 4 5.02 3.20 11.36
C ALA A 4 3.82 3.02 12.31
N PHE A 5 3.32 1.78 12.43
CA PHE A 5 2.17 1.44 13.27
C PHE A 5 2.53 1.08 14.71
N ARG A 6 3.83 0.90 15.02
CA ARG A 6 4.32 0.32 16.28
C ARG A 6 3.76 0.97 17.55
N TRP A 7 3.55 2.28 17.53
CA TRP A 7 3.13 3.07 18.70
C TRP A 7 1.70 3.59 18.60
N HIS A 8 0.91 3.06 17.67
CA HIS A 8 -0.45 3.51 17.41
C HIS A 8 -1.46 2.42 17.76
N ASP A 9 -2.45 2.82 18.56
CA ASP A 9 -3.59 1.97 18.96
C ASP A 9 -4.71 1.96 17.92
N ARG A 10 -4.70 2.93 16.99
CA ARG A 10 -5.59 3.01 15.83
C ARG A 10 -4.77 3.19 14.56
N VAL A 11 -5.01 2.33 13.59
CA VAL A 11 -4.34 2.39 12.29
C VAL A 11 -5.39 2.36 11.18
N HIS A 12 -5.14 3.15 10.14
CA HIS A 12 -6.03 3.24 8.98
C HIS A 12 -5.23 3.03 7.71
N ILE A 13 -5.58 1.98 6.97
CA ILE A 13 -4.96 1.65 5.70
C ILE A 13 -5.91 2.07 4.58
N ILE A 14 -5.42 2.89 3.67
CA ILE A 14 -6.13 3.27 2.44
C ILE A 14 -5.50 2.48 1.31
N ASP A 15 -6.24 1.52 0.75
CA ASP A 15 -5.78 0.66 -0.33
C ASP A 15 -6.40 1.11 -1.65
N LEU A 16 -5.57 1.67 -2.53
CA LEU A 16 -6.03 2.29 -3.77
C LEU A 16 -6.49 1.29 -4.84
N ASP A 17 -6.24 -0.01 -4.64
CA ASP A 17 -6.79 -1.11 -5.44
C ASP A 17 -6.76 -2.41 -4.63
N ILE A 18 -7.81 -2.65 -3.83
CA ILE A 18 -7.78 -3.72 -2.81
C ILE A 18 -7.84 -5.15 -3.38
N MET A 19 -8.35 -5.30 -4.61
CA MET A 19 -8.58 -6.59 -5.24
C MET A 19 -9.32 -7.57 -4.31
N GLN A 20 -8.64 -8.63 -3.84
CA GLN A 20 -9.17 -9.65 -2.90
C GLN A 20 -8.65 -9.46 -1.46
N GLY A 21 -7.86 -8.43 -1.18
CA GLY A 21 -7.35 -8.11 0.16
C GLY A 21 -6.35 -9.12 0.75
N LEU A 22 -5.75 -10.00 -0.06
CA LEU A 22 -4.86 -11.08 0.42
C LEU A 22 -3.66 -10.56 1.23
N GLN A 23 -3.11 -9.40 0.84
CA GLN A 23 -2.00 -8.76 1.52
C GLN A 23 -2.28 -8.41 2.99
N TRP A 24 -3.54 -8.09 3.31
CA TRP A 24 -3.94 -7.68 4.65
C TRP A 24 -4.07 -8.84 5.63
N SER A 25 -4.30 -10.05 5.13
CA SER A 25 -4.40 -11.24 5.99
C SER A 25 -3.07 -11.55 6.71
N ALA A 26 -1.94 -11.41 6.00
CA ALA A 26 -0.61 -11.56 6.60
C ALA A 26 -0.29 -10.44 7.60
N LEU A 27 -0.77 -9.23 7.31
CA LEU A 27 -0.60 -8.08 8.21
C LEU A 27 -1.34 -8.29 9.54
N PHE A 28 -2.57 -8.79 9.52
CA PHE A 28 -3.33 -9.08 10.73
C PHE A 28 -2.59 -10.01 11.69
N HIS A 29 -2.04 -11.13 11.20
CA HIS A 29 -1.24 -12.02 12.04
C HIS A 29 -0.09 -11.28 12.75
N THR A 30 0.58 -10.37 12.04
CA THR A 30 1.71 -9.62 12.61
C THR A 30 1.24 -8.55 13.60
N LEU A 31 0.11 -7.88 13.33
CA LEU A 31 -0.46 -6.90 14.26
C LEU A 31 -1.00 -7.54 15.54
N ALA A 32 -1.55 -8.76 15.46
CA ALA A 32 -2.05 -9.50 16.61
C ALA A 32 -0.95 -9.95 17.57
N THR A 33 0.29 -10.07 17.09
CA THR A 33 1.46 -10.52 17.88
C THR A 33 2.28 -9.37 18.44
N ARG A 34 1.80 -8.12 18.32
CA ARG A 34 2.44 -6.94 18.93
C ARG A 34 2.50 -7.05 20.44
N THR A 35 3.62 -6.63 21.02
CA THR A 35 3.85 -6.60 22.47
C THR A 35 2.88 -5.69 23.21
N GLU A 36 2.42 -4.64 22.55
CA GLU A 36 1.46 -3.66 23.09
C GLU A 36 0.00 -4.13 22.96
N GLY A 37 -0.23 -5.26 22.26
CA GLY A 37 -1.55 -5.74 21.88
C GLY A 37 -1.98 -5.30 20.46
N PRO A 38 -3.06 -5.91 19.93
CA PRO A 38 -3.57 -5.58 18.61
C PRO A 38 -4.18 -4.16 18.58
N PRO A 39 -3.89 -3.35 17.56
CA PRO A 39 -4.56 -2.07 17.36
C PRO A 39 -5.98 -2.27 16.80
N PHE A 40 -6.78 -1.22 16.87
CA PHE A 40 -7.95 -1.08 16.00
C PHE A 40 -7.50 -0.82 14.57
N VAL A 41 -8.01 -1.62 13.62
CA VAL A 41 -7.63 -1.53 12.21
C VAL A 41 -8.82 -1.11 11.36
N THR A 42 -8.71 0.03 10.69
CA THR A 42 -9.63 0.43 9.63
C THR A 42 -8.98 0.20 8.26
N ILE A 43 -9.69 -0.40 7.32
CA ILE A 43 -9.27 -0.46 5.91
C ILE A 43 -10.30 0.24 5.04
N THR A 44 -9.87 1.29 4.33
CA THR A 44 -10.62 1.86 3.21
C THR A 44 -10.13 1.21 1.92
N GLY A 45 -10.97 0.39 1.28
CA GLY A 45 -10.62 -0.38 0.08
C GLY A 45 -11.30 0.16 -1.18
N LEU A 46 -10.49 0.55 -2.17
CA LEU A 46 -10.98 0.97 -3.47
C LEU A 46 -11.10 -0.22 -4.43
N GLY A 47 -12.11 -0.20 -5.29
CA GLY A 47 -12.28 -1.22 -6.32
C GLY A 47 -13.37 -0.86 -7.33
N SER A 48 -13.55 -1.70 -8.35
CA SER A 48 -14.47 -1.44 -9.45
C SER A 48 -15.91 -1.96 -9.23
N SER A 49 -16.15 -2.75 -8.18
CA SER A 49 -17.44 -3.40 -7.94
C SER A 49 -17.77 -3.44 -6.46
N MET A 50 -18.90 -2.82 -6.07
CA MET A 50 -19.35 -2.85 -4.67
C MET A 50 -19.58 -4.27 -4.17
N LYS A 51 -20.08 -5.16 -5.05
CA LYS A 51 -20.30 -6.57 -4.69
C LYS A 51 -18.99 -7.24 -4.28
N LEU A 52 -17.94 -7.11 -5.09
CA LEU A 52 -16.62 -7.70 -4.81
C LEU A 52 -15.99 -7.06 -3.57
N LEU A 53 -16.18 -5.75 -3.38
CA LEU A 53 -15.70 -5.05 -2.20
C LEU A 53 -16.37 -5.54 -0.92
N VAL A 54 -17.69 -5.75 -0.93
CA VAL A 54 -18.43 -6.32 0.22
C VAL A 54 -17.95 -7.74 0.53
N GLU A 55 -17.77 -8.58 -0.49
CA GLU A 55 -17.21 -9.93 -0.33
C GLU A 55 -15.81 -9.89 0.31
N THR A 56 -14.94 -9.00 -0.19
CA THR A 56 -13.59 -8.79 0.36
C THR A 56 -13.64 -8.29 1.79
N GLY A 57 -14.49 -7.30 2.09
CA GLY A 57 -14.69 -6.76 3.43
C GLY A 57 -15.15 -7.81 4.44
N ASN A 58 -16.07 -8.69 4.03
CA ASN A 58 -16.51 -9.83 4.85
C ASN A 58 -15.37 -10.81 5.14
N GLN A 59 -14.57 -11.14 4.11
CA GLN A 59 -13.41 -12.02 4.29
C GLN A 59 -12.38 -11.41 5.25
N LEU A 60 -12.03 -10.13 5.07
CA LEU A 60 -11.11 -9.43 5.95
C LEU A 60 -11.64 -9.34 7.38
N SER A 61 -12.94 -9.07 7.56
CA SER A 61 -13.57 -9.01 8.89
C SER A 61 -13.52 -10.36 9.61
N ASN A 62 -13.78 -11.45 8.88
CA ASN A 62 -13.66 -12.79 9.44
C ASN A 62 -12.22 -13.13 9.82
N ASN A 63 -11.25 -12.77 8.99
CA ASN A 63 -9.83 -12.98 9.27
C ASN A 63 -9.38 -12.16 10.48
N ALA A 64 -9.72 -10.87 10.58
CA ALA A 64 -9.40 -10.02 11.72
C ALA A 64 -9.99 -10.60 13.03
N ARG A 65 -11.25 -11.06 12.98
CA ARG A 65 -11.92 -11.71 14.13
C ARG A 65 -11.17 -12.96 14.60
N GLN A 66 -10.64 -13.79 13.70
CA GLN A 66 -9.87 -14.98 14.06
C GLN A 66 -8.61 -14.63 14.86
N PHE A 67 -8.01 -13.46 14.61
CA PHE A 67 -6.83 -12.98 15.33
C PHE A 67 -7.16 -12.04 16.50
N GLY A 68 -8.44 -11.85 16.83
CA GLY A 68 -8.86 -10.94 17.91
C GLY A 68 -8.60 -9.47 17.63
N ILE A 69 -8.50 -9.08 16.36
CA ILE A 69 -8.27 -7.68 15.95
C ILE A 69 -9.63 -6.97 15.81
N PRO A 70 -9.84 -5.85 16.51
CA PRO A 70 -11.00 -5.01 16.26
C PRO A 70 -10.82 -4.30 14.90
N PHE A 71 -11.83 -4.41 14.04
CA PHE A 71 -11.68 -4.13 12.62
C PHE A 71 -12.92 -3.50 11.99
N ASP A 72 -12.71 -2.49 11.14
CA ASP A 72 -13.72 -1.86 10.28
C ASP A 72 -13.25 -1.82 8.81
N PHE A 73 -14.21 -1.97 7.89
CA PHE A 73 -13.96 -1.92 6.44
C PHE A 73 -14.87 -0.91 5.73
N HIS A 74 -14.27 0.00 4.97
CA HIS A 74 -14.96 1.05 4.21
C HIS A 74 -14.74 0.87 2.70
N PRO A 75 -15.74 0.35 1.95
CA PRO A 75 -15.61 0.16 0.50
C PRO A 75 -15.86 1.45 -0.28
N ILE A 76 -15.02 1.74 -1.28
CA ILE A 76 -15.19 2.85 -2.21
C ILE A 76 -15.11 2.35 -3.66
N THR A 77 -16.17 2.58 -4.45
CA THR A 77 -16.24 2.14 -5.86
C THR A 77 -15.71 3.17 -6.88
N LYS A 78 -15.02 4.19 -6.40
CA LYS A 78 -14.45 5.26 -7.22
C LYS A 78 -12.99 4.95 -7.54
N LYS A 79 -12.51 5.46 -8.68
CA LYS A 79 -11.06 5.42 -8.98
C LYS A 79 -10.33 6.45 -8.12
N PHE A 80 -9.04 6.22 -7.87
CA PHE A 80 -8.18 7.15 -7.10
C PHE A 80 -8.28 8.62 -7.57
N GLY A 81 -8.38 8.87 -8.88
CA GLY A 81 -8.51 10.23 -9.43
C GLY A 81 -9.88 10.89 -9.26
N GLU A 82 -10.87 10.19 -8.72
CA GLU A 82 -12.27 10.63 -8.57
C GLU A 82 -12.67 10.78 -7.09
N ILE A 83 -11.73 10.56 -6.16
CA ILE A 83 -11.98 10.53 -4.72
C ILE A 83 -11.56 11.85 -4.10
N ASP A 84 -12.50 12.48 -3.41
CA ASP A 84 -12.23 13.59 -2.51
C ASP A 84 -11.72 13.05 -1.17
N ILE A 85 -10.79 13.77 -0.53
CA ILE A 85 -10.25 13.39 0.77
C ILE A 85 -11.37 13.23 1.80
N GLU A 86 -12.43 14.04 1.72
CA GLU A 86 -13.60 13.98 2.59
C GLU A 86 -14.37 12.65 2.48
N THR A 87 -14.26 11.95 1.35
CA THR A 87 -14.84 10.61 1.19
C THR A 87 -14.11 9.57 2.04
N ILE A 88 -12.86 9.84 2.41
CA ILE A 88 -12.06 9.01 3.28
C ILE A 88 -12.33 9.47 4.71
N GLN A 89 -13.06 8.65 5.46
CA GLN A 89 -13.50 8.95 6.83
C GLN A 89 -12.33 8.84 7.83
N LEU A 90 -11.39 9.77 7.75
CA LEU A 90 -10.22 9.82 8.63
C LEU A 90 -10.62 10.22 10.05
N GLN A 91 -10.02 9.56 11.04
CA GLN A 91 -10.20 9.89 12.45
C GLN A 91 -8.95 10.56 13.02
N ARG A 92 -9.16 11.56 13.89
CA ARG A 92 -8.04 12.23 14.56
C ARG A 92 -7.29 11.24 15.46
N GLY A 93 -5.97 11.19 15.33
CA GLY A 93 -5.09 10.35 16.15
C GLY A 93 -4.85 8.94 15.62
N GLU A 94 -5.37 8.59 14.44
CA GLU A 94 -5.00 7.33 13.77
C GLU A 94 -3.71 7.47 12.96
N ALA A 95 -2.90 6.40 12.92
CA ALA A 95 -1.81 6.31 11.96
C ALA A 95 -2.33 5.87 10.60
N VAL A 96 -2.18 6.73 9.60
CA VAL A 96 -2.64 6.47 8.24
C VAL A 96 -1.51 5.92 7.39
N ALA A 97 -1.76 4.85 6.64
CA ALA A 97 -0.89 4.38 5.58
C ALA A 97 -1.67 4.26 4.27
N ILE A 98 -1.10 4.82 3.20
CA ILE A 98 -1.66 4.67 1.85
C ILE A 98 -0.86 3.59 1.14
N HIS A 99 -1.56 2.61 0.58
CA HIS A 99 -1.00 1.52 -0.19
C HIS A 99 -1.52 1.56 -1.62
N TRP A 100 -0.62 1.31 -2.56
CA TRP A 100 -0.99 1.16 -3.95
C TRP A 100 -0.03 0.21 -4.66
N LEU A 101 -0.59 -0.83 -5.27
CA LEU A 101 0.15 -1.78 -6.10
C LEU A 101 -0.31 -1.61 -7.55
N GLN A 102 0.57 -1.05 -8.38
CA GLN A 102 0.25 -0.82 -9.78
C GLN A 102 0.47 -2.11 -10.59
N HIS A 103 -0.62 -2.79 -10.93
CA HIS A 103 -0.57 -3.94 -11.82
C HIS A 103 -0.70 -3.49 -13.29
N SER A 104 0.38 -3.56 -14.07
CA SER A 104 0.29 -3.46 -15.53
C SER A 104 0.00 -4.84 -16.14
N GLU A 105 -1.18 -5.04 -16.71
CA GLU A 105 -1.46 -6.25 -17.49
C GLU A 105 -0.74 -6.22 -18.86
N ILE A 106 -0.29 -7.37 -19.35
CA ILE A 106 0.33 -7.57 -20.69
C ILE A 106 -0.65 -7.26 -21.85
N LYS A 107 -1.88 -6.81 -21.59
CA LYS A 107 -2.85 -6.45 -22.64
C LYS A 107 -2.41 -5.26 -23.50
N ASN A 108 -1.47 -4.44 -23.03
CA ASN A 108 -0.92 -3.28 -23.77
C ASN A 108 0.46 -3.50 -24.40
N VAL A 109 1.08 -4.68 -24.25
CA VAL A 109 2.42 -4.96 -24.80
C VAL A 109 2.35 -5.68 -26.15
N LEU A 110 1.30 -6.46 -26.42
CA LEU A 110 1.14 -7.26 -27.65
C LEU A 110 0.07 -6.74 -28.63
N ALA A 111 -0.73 -5.74 -28.25
CA ALA A 111 -1.75 -5.18 -29.13
C ALA A 111 -1.13 -4.18 -30.13
N ILE A 112 -0.97 -4.61 -31.38
CA ILE A 112 -0.58 -3.75 -32.50
C ILE A 112 -1.69 -2.71 -32.73
N GLY A 113 -1.42 -1.44 -32.39
CA GLY A 113 -1.98 -0.27 -33.07
C GLY A 113 -3.48 0.05 -32.94
N GLY A 114 -4.14 -0.30 -31.83
CA GLY A 114 -5.54 0.07 -31.61
C GLY A 114 -5.76 1.55 -31.22
N PRO A 115 -6.89 2.18 -31.61
CA PRO A 115 -7.22 3.59 -31.32
C PRO A 115 -7.46 3.91 -29.84
N ALA A 116 -7.48 2.89 -28.96
CA ALA A 116 -7.47 3.07 -27.51
C ALA A 116 -6.12 3.55 -26.98
N ARG A 117 -5.07 3.60 -27.82
CA ARG A 117 -3.75 4.10 -27.43
C ARG A 117 -3.72 5.63 -27.54
N THR A 118 -3.98 6.33 -26.45
CA THR A 118 -3.39 7.66 -26.25
C THR A 118 -1.88 7.47 -26.17
N ARG A 119 -1.13 8.11 -27.06
CA ARG A 119 0.35 8.07 -27.11
C ARG A 119 1.03 8.67 -25.87
N ASP A 120 0.25 9.01 -24.85
CA ASP A 120 0.66 9.52 -23.54
C ASP A 120 0.91 8.42 -22.50
N ASP A 121 0.74 7.14 -22.87
CA ASP A 121 1.16 6.00 -22.05
C ASP A 121 2.69 5.86 -22.07
N LYS A 122 3.36 6.90 -21.54
CA LYS A 122 4.69 6.76 -20.96
C LYS A 122 4.53 5.72 -19.86
N PHE A 123 5.15 4.56 -20.05
CA PHE A 123 5.53 3.70 -18.93
C PHE A 123 6.02 4.61 -17.80
N GLU A 124 5.43 4.48 -16.61
CA GLU A 124 5.75 5.25 -15.43
C GLU A 124 5.51 6.77 -15.56
N HIS A 125 4.33 7.21 -15.12
CA HIS A 125 4.37 8.22 -14.06
C HIS A 125 5.31 7.66 -13.00
N ASN A 126 6.56 8.12 -12.99
CA ASN A 126 7.53 7.70 -11.99
C ASN A 126 7.09 8.36 -10.68
N TRP A 127 6.11 7.76 -10.02
CA TRP A 127 5.50 8.26 -8.79
C TRP A 127 6.55 8.51 -7.72
N ARG A 128 7.62 7.71 -7.72
CA ARG A 128 8.80 7.98 -6.91
C ARG A 128 9.47 9.32 -7.27
N SER A 129 9.70 9.61 -8.55
CA SER A 129 10.21 10.93 -8.97
C SER A 129 9.25 12.06 -8.63
N GLU A 130 7.94 11.86 -8.79
CA GLU A 130 6.95 12.88 -8.42
C GLU A 130 6.92 13.13 -6.91
N LEU A 131 6.93 12.07 -6.10
CA LEU A 131 7.02 12.16 -4.64
C LEU A 131 8.34 12.78 -4.20
N ALA A 132 9.47 12.42 -4.83
CA ALA A 132 10.78 13.00 -4.54
C ALA A 132 10.87 14.49 -4.88
N ARG A 133 10.17 14.94 -5.93
CA ARG A 133 10.07 16.38 -6.26
C ARG A 133 9.21 17.13 -5.26
N ASN A 134 8.25 16.46 -4.63
CA ASN A 134 7.39 17.05 -3.62
C ASN A 134 8.11 17.10 -2.26
N ARG A 135 8.52 18.31 -1.85
CA ARG A 135 9.27 18.55 -0.60
C ARG A 135 8.56 18.12 0.68
N LYS A 136 7.28 17.74 0.62
CA LYS A 136 6.50 17.24 1.76
C LYS A 136 6.72 15.75 2.02
N PHE A 137 7.34 15.02 1.09
CA PHE A 137 7.57 13.58 1.22
C PHE A 137 9.06 13.27 1.30
N GLN A 138 9.40 12.35 2.19
CA GLN A 138 10.74 11.82 2.36
C GLN A 138 10.72 10.30 2.12
N LEU A 139 11.67 9.83 1.32
CA LEU A 139 11.88 8.40 1.10
C LEU A 139 12.32 7.74 2.42
N MET A 140 11.61 6.69 2.81
CA MET A 140 12.00 5.84 3.93
C MET A 140 12.83 4.66 3.41
N PRO A 141 14.09 4.51 3.84
CA PRO A 141 14.88 3.33 3.52
C PRO A 141 14.17 2.07 4.00
N ILE A 142 14.16 1.03 3.17
CA ILE A 142 13.63 -0.28 3.56
C ILE A 142 14.54 -0.87 4.65
N SER A 143 13.95 -1.27 5.78
CA SER A 143 14.71 -1.80 6.90
C SER A 143 15.37 -3.14 6.57
N SER A 144 16.50 -3.42 7.22
CA SER A 144 17.22 -4.69 7.08
C SER A 144 16.34 -5.91 7.36
N ASN A 145 15.37 -5.78 8.27
CA ASN A 145 14.42 -6.84 8.61
C ASN A 145 13.47 -7.14 7.45
N THR A 146 12.99 -6.08 6.77
CA THR A 146 12.13 -6.23 5.58
C THR A 146 12.92 -6.84 4.43
N MET A 147 14.16 -6.39 4.19
CA MET A 147 15.07 -6.98 3.21
C MET A 147 15.29 -8.48 3.46
N ALA A 148 15.64 -8.87 4.69
CA ALA A 148 15.90 -10.27 5.05
C ALA A 148 14.64 -11.15 4.90
N ALA A 149 13.47 -10.65 5.29
CA ALA A 149 12.22 -11.37 5.11
C ALA A 149 11.89 -11.56 3.62
N THR A 150 12.09 -10.53 2.79
CA THR A 150 11.91 -10.64 1.34
C THR A 150 12.89 -11.61 0.71
N GLU A 151 14.17 -11.57 1.08
CA GLU A 151 15.17 -12.55 0.60
C GLU A 151 14.76 -14.00 0.92
N LEU A 152 14.27 -14.26 2.13
CA LEU A 152 13.79 -15.60 2.50
C LEU A 152 12.59 -16.05 1.67
N MET A 153 11.66 -15.15 1.39
CA MET A 153 10.51 -15.43 0.52
C MET A 153 10.96 -15.72 -0.92
N LEU A 154 11.95 -14.97 -1.41
CA LEU A 154 12.49 -15.11 -2.75
C LEU A 154 13.43 -16.29 -2.91
N LYS A 155 14.03 -16.88 -1.85
CA LYS A 155 14.80 -18.13 -1.99
C LYS A 155 14.00 -19.28 -2.64
N HIS A 156 12.68 -19.21 -2.59
CA HIS A 156 11.77 -20.21 -3.15
C HIS A 156 11.22 -19.81 -4.54
N VAL A 157 11.59 -18.63 -5.05
CA VAL A 157 11.15 -18.08 -6.34
C VAL A 157 12.41 -17.67 -7.11
N LEU A 158 12.57 -18.04 -8.38
CA LEU A 158 13.80 -17.74 -9.16
C LEU A 158 13.97 -16.24 -9.52
N ALA A 159 13.59 -15.31 -8.63
CA ALA A 159 13.67 -13.87 -8.82
C ALA A 159 14.91 -13.27 -8.14
N CYS A 160 15.41 -12.15 -8.67
CA CYS A 160 16.51 -11.38 -8.10
C CYS A 160 15.98 -10.22 -7.26
N LEU A 161 16.64 -9.98 -6.12
CA LEU A 161 16.43 -8.81 -5.27
C LEU A 161 17.59 -7.85 -5.46
N VAL A 162 17.30 -6.58 -5.78
CA VAL A 162 18.30 -5.52 -5.79
C VAL A 162 17.82 -4.42 -4.86
N GLY A 163 18.55 -4.22 -3.76
CA GLY A 163 18.42 -3.06 -2.89
C GLY A 163 19.52 -2.07 -3.22
N ASP A 164 19.17 -1.00 -3.90
CA ASP A 164 20.00 0.19 -4.07
C ASP A 164 19.09 1.39 -3.84
N ASP A 165 19.62 2.55 -3.45
CA ASP A 165 18.89 3.82 -3.25
C ASP A 165 17.71 3.86 -2.25
N GLY A 166 17.59 2.86 -1.37
CA GLY A 166 16.52 2.78 -0.36
C GLY A 166 15.22 2.16 -0.87
N THR A 167 15.21 1.63 -2.10
CA THR A 167 14.09 0.89 -2.69
C THR A 167 14.38 -0.61 -2.77
N LEU A 168 13.33 -1.40 -3.02
CA LEU A 168 13.42 -2.84 -3.21
C LEU A 168 12.93 -3.18 -4.60
N ARG A 169 13.82 -3.79 -5.40
CA ARG A 169 13.53 -4.14 -6.79
C ARG A 169 13.45 -5.64 -6.92
N LEU A 170 12.32 -6.11 -7.43
CA LEU A 170 12.08 -7.51 -7.78
C LEU A 170 12.24 -7.67 -9.29
N GLY A 171 13.12 -8.57 -9.70
CA GLY A 171 13.41 -8.81 -11.11
C GLY A 171 13.53 -10.28 -11.47
N TRP A 172 13.62 -10.52 -12.77
CA TRP A 172 14.00 -11.80 -13.36
C TRP A 172 15.22 -11.60 -14.25
N LYS A 173 16.32 -12.30 -13.96
CA LYS A 173 17.62 -12.07 -14.60
C LYS A 173 18.03 -10.59 -14.51
N GLU A 174 18.24 -9.92 -15.65
CA GLU A 174 18.60 -8.50 -15.73
C GLU A 174 17.37 -7.57 -15.87
N THR A 175 16.15 -8.12 -15.88
CA THR A 175 14.92 -7.36 -16.05
C THR A 175 14.27 -7.05 -14.71
N CYS A 176 14.16 -5.77 -14.36
CA CYS A 176 13.38 -5.31 -13.22
C CYS A 176 11.88 -5.35 -13.55
N LEU A 177 11.08 -6.02 -12.71
CA LEU A 177 9.63 -6.21 -12.92
C LEU A 177 8.81 -5.32 -11.98
N PHE A 178 9.24 -5.20 -10.72
CA PHE A 178 8.57 -4.37 -9.72
C PHE A 178 9.59 -3.57 -8.90
N THR A 179 9.19 -2.36 -8.50
CA THR A 179 9.94 -1.54 -7.55
C THR A 179 9.02 -1.16 -6.40
N ALA A 180 9.40 -1.50 -5.18
CA ALA A 180 8.74 -1.08 -3.95
C ALA A 180 9.51 0.09 -3.32
N SER A 181 8.77 1.13 -2.92
CA SER A 181 9.31 2.29 -2.19
C SER A 181 8.33 2.70 -1.10
N ALA A 182 8.84 3.18 0.03
CA ALA A 182 8.05 3.66 1.15
C ALA A 182 8.35 5.14 1.40
N TRP A 183 7.33 5.92 1.72
CA TRP A 183 7.44 7.37 1.89
C TRP A 183 6.74 7.80 3.17
N THR A 184 7.28 8.82 3.81
CA THR A 184 6.64 9.48 4.95
C THR A 184 6.45 10.97 4.66
N MET A 185 5.45 11.59 5.29
CA MET A 185 5.28 13.04 5.22
C MET A 185 6.24 13.70 6.20
N THR A 186 7.01 14.68 5.75
CA THR A 186 7.87 15.47 6.64
C THR A 186 7.00 16.33 7.54
N THR A 187 7.10 16.13 8.86
CA THR A 187 6.62 17.12 9.83
C THR A 187 7.49 18.37 9.67
N LEU A 188 6.88 19.54 9.46
CA LEU A 188 7.63 20.78 9.47
C LEU A 188 8.40 20.90 10.80
N PRO A 189 9.62 21.48 10.82
CA PRO A 189 10.43 21.61 12.04
C PRO A 189 9.76 22.44 13.16
N ASP A 190 8.71 23.17 12.86
CA ASP A 190 7.90 23.90 13.82
C ASP A 190 6.63 23.11 14.17
N GLY A 191 6.49 22.75 15.44
CA GLY A 191 5.35 21.99 15.99
C GLY A 191 3.98 22.65 15.89
N SER A 192 3.71 23.50 14.88
CA SER A 192 2.35 23.88 14.50
C SER A 192 1.71 22.75 13.70
N GLY A 193 1.23 21.74 14.42
CA GLY A 193 0.30 20.75 13.88
C GLY A 193 -0.92 21.45 13.29
N TRP A 194 -1.36 20.95 12.14
CA TRP A 194 -2.54 21.40 11.40
C TRP A 194 -3.73 21.68 12.33
N SER A 195 -4.17 22.94 12.31
CA SER A 195 -5.50 23.36 12.76
C SER A 195 -6.37 23.57 11.50
N GLY A 196 -7.11 22.54 11.13
CA GLY A 196 -8.11 22.53 10.07
C GLY A 196 -9.08 21.40 10.34
#